data_AF-A0A803QH93-F1
#
_entry.id   AF-A0A803QH93-F1
#
_cell.length_a   1.000
_cell.length_b   1.000
_cell.length_c   1.000
_cell.angle_alpha   90.00
_cell.angle_beta   90.00
_cell.angle_gamma   90.00
#
_symmetry.space_group_name_H-M   'P 1'
#
loop_
_entity.id
_entity.type
_entity.pdbx_description
1 polymer ?
#
loop_
_entity_poly.entity_id
_entity_poly.type
_entity_poly.pdbx_seq_one_letter_code
_entity_poly.pdbx_strand_id
1 'polypeptide(L)' 'MGTEFDLASIQAPEHRPKPTILEVQGIPLIDLSTGPIDDLAREIASACRKWGFFQVINHGVSPESRRKIESAVREFFARP' A
#
# COMPACT_ATOMS: atom_id res chain seq x y z
N MET A 1 18.31 -18.83 -19.48
CA MET A 1 17.26 -18.05 -18.79
C MET A 1 16.60 -17.20 -19.83
N GLY A 2 15.30 -17.39 -20.08
CA GLY A 2 14.57 -16.74 -21.17
C GLY A 2 14.66 -15.22 -21.05
N THR A 3 15.32 -14.61 -22.02
CA THR A 3 15.46 -13.15 -22.15
C THR A 3 14.28 -12.53 -22.88
N GLU A 4 13.19 -13.28 -23.04
CA GLU A 4 12.04 -12.90 -23.84
C GLU A 4 10.81 -12.80 -22.92
N PHE A 5 10.21 -11.61 -22.89
CA PHE A 5 8.94 -11.40 -22.20
C PHE A 5 7.83 -12.03 -23.01
N ASP A 6 6.93 -12.76 -22.34
CA ASP A 6 5.68 -13.19 -22.97
C ASP A 6 4.93 -11.96 -23.50
N LEU A 7 4.51 -12.00 -24.77
CA LEU A 7 3.70 -10.95 -25.39
C LEU A 7 2.42 -10.65 -24.58
N ALA A 8 1.86 -11.67 -23.91
CA ALA A 8 0.70 -11.49 -23.02
C ALA A 8 1.01 -10.63 -21.78
N SER A 9 2.29 -10.51 -21.40
CA SER A 9 2.74 -9.66 -20.29
C SER A 9 3.04 -8.22 -20.74
N ILE A 10 3.10 -7.95 -22.05
CA ILE A 10 3.34 -6.61 -22.59
C ILE A 10 2.03 -5.82 -22.59
N GLN A 11 1.96 -4.81 -21.73
CA GLN A 11 0.81 -3.91 -21.67
C GLN A 11 0.67 -3.07 -22.95
N ALA A 12 -0.57 -2.74 -23.32
CA ALA A 12 -0.87 -1.79 -24.38
C ALA A 12 -0.21 -0.42 -24.08
N PRO A 13 0.24 0.34 -25.09
CA PRO A 13 0.99 1.58 -24.89
C PRO A 13 0.38 2.57 -23.88
N GLU A 14 -0.94 2.67 -23.82
CA GLU A 14 -1.73 3.53 -22.94
C GLU A 14 -1.69 3.11 -21.46
N HIS A 15 -1.41 1.82 -21.17
CA HIS A 15 -1.32 1.27 -19.81
C HIS A 15 0.12 1.17 -19.30
N ARG A 16 1.10 1.41 -20.18
CA ARG A 16 2.50 1.36 -19.77
C ARG A 16 2.76 2.49 -18.77
N PRO A 17 3.48 2.20 -17.66
CA PRO A 17 3.84 3.23 -16.71
C PRO A 17 4.62 4.32 -17.44
N LYS A 18 4.17 5.56 -17.33
CA LYS A 18 4.94 6.73 -17.73
C LYS A 18 5.90 7.00 -16.58
N PRO A 19 7.22 6.80 -16.72
CA PRO A 19 8.16 7.02 -15.63
C PRO A 19 8.30 8.53 -15.40
N THR A 20 7.30 9.11 -14.76
CA THR A 20 7.37 10.40 -14.08
C THR A 20 7.48 10.05 -12.62
N ILE A 21 8.71 10.10 -12.06
CA ILE A 21 8.90 10.00 -10.63
C ILE A 21 8.32 11.28 -10.04
N LEU A 22 7.05 11.23 -9.64
CA LEU A 22 6.46 12.26 -8.81
C LEU A 22 6.88 11.94 -7.37
N GLU A 23 7.70 12.79 -6.76
CA GLU A 23 7.82 12.80 -5.30
C GLU A 23 6.48 13.24 -4.72
N VAL A 24 5.61 12.27 -4.42
CA VAL A 24 4.35 12.53 -3.74
C VAL A 24 4.67 12.81 -2.28
N GLN A 25 4.93 14.08 -1.96
CA GLN A 25 5.10 14.54 -0.59
C GLN A 25 3.74 14.77 0.07
N GLY A 26 3.61 14.41 1.34
CA GLY A 26 2.43 14.76 2.14
C GLY A 26 1.28 13.74 2.15
N ILE A 27 1.52 12.49 1.74
CA ILE A 27 0.55 11.41 1.99
C ILE A 27 0.22 11.40 3.50
N PRO A 28 -1.06 11.51 3.89
CA PRO A 28 -1.42 11.57 5.30
C PRO A 28 -0.95 10.31 6.04
N LEU A 29 -0.30 10.50 7.18
CA LEU A 29 0.09 9.45 8.12
C LEU A 29 -0.69 9.67 9.41
N ILE A 30 -1.62 8.78 9.70
CA ILE A 30 -2.57 8.93 10.82
C ILE A 30 -2.17 7.98 11.95
N ASP A 31 -2.01 8.52 13.15
CA ASP A 31 -1.75 7.73 14.35
C ASP A 31 -3.07 7.32 15.02
N LEU A 32 -3.40 6.03 14.96
CA LEU A 32 -4.66 5.52 15.52
C LEU A 32 -4.66 5.39 17.05
N SER A 33 -3.51 5.61 17.69
CA SER A 33 -3.40 5.58 19.16
C SER A 33 -3.69 6.93 19.82
N THR A 34 -3.84 7.99 19.02
CA THR A 34 -3.98 9.35 19.53
C THR A 34 -5.42 9.85 19.49
N GLY A 35 -5.88 10.39 20.61
CA GLY A 35 -7.06 11.25 20.68
C GLY A 35 -8.42 10.54 20.74
N PRO A 36 -9.51 11.33 20.88
CA PRO A 36 -10.87 10.82 20.83
C PRO A 36 -11.23 10.24 19.45
N ILE A 37 -12.09 9.22 19.43
CA ILE A 37 -12.53 8.55 18.19
C ILE A 37 -13.12 9.55 17.18
N ASP A 38 -13.84 10.58 17.65
CA ASP A 38 -14.46 11.57 16.77
C ASP A 38 -13.44 12.42 16.01
N ASP A 39 -12.32 12.77 16.63
CA ASP A 39 -11.26 13.55 15.99
C ASP A 39 -10.52 12.70 14.95
N LEU A 40 -10.23 11.44 15.30
CA LEU A 40 -9.62 10.47 14.40
C LEU A 40 -10.51 10.20 13.18
N ALA A 41 -11.83 10.06 13.39
CA ALA A 41 -12.79 9.89 12.30
C ALA A 41 -12.82 11.11 11.36
N ARG A 42 -12.71 12.33 11.90
CA ARG A 42 -12.63 13.57 11.09
C ARG A 42 -11.34 13.63 10.30
N GLU A 43 -10.22 13.22 10.87
CA GLU A 43 -8.92 13.18 10.19
C GLU A 43 -8.94 12.19 9.03
N ILE A 44 -9.40 10.96 9.28
CA ILE A 44 -9.58 9.93 8.24
C ILE A 44 -10.51 10.45 7.14
N ALA A 45 -11.65 11.05 7.49
CA ALA A 45 -12.58 11.59 6.51
C ALA A 45 -11.96 12.73 5.68
N SER A 46 -11.09 13.56 6.27
CA SER A 46 -10.34 14.59 5.56
C SER A 46 -9.32 13.99 4.60
N ALA A 47 -8.58 12.96 5.02
CA ALA A 47 -7.63 12.25 4.17
C ALA A 47 -8.33 11.58 2.98
N CYS A 48 -9.46 10.90 3.22
CA CYS A 48 -10.28 10.32 2.14
C CYS A 48 -10.72 11.38 1.12
N ARG A 49 -11.21 12.55 1.56
CA ARG A 49 -11.70 13.60 0.66
C ARG A 49 -10.60 14.29 -0.14
N LYS A 50 -9.45 14.57 0.50
CA LYS A 50 -8.37 15.35 -0.10
C LYS A 50 -7.41 14.50 -0.92
N TRP A 51 -7.13 13.29 -0.46
CA TRP A 51 -6.12 12.40 -1.03
C TRP A 51 -6.70 11.13 -1.65
N GLY A 52 -7.81 10.61 -1.11
CA GLY A 52 -8.29 9.27 -1.46
C GLY A 52 -7.38 8.14 -0.97
N PHE A 53 -6.32 8.46 -0.24
CA PHE A 53 -5.32 7.54 0.27
C PHE A 53 -4.67 8.09 1.54
N PHE A 54 -4.27 7.21 2.45
CA PHE A 54 -3.52 7.53 3.67
C PHE A 54 -2.83 6.28 4.22
N GLN A 55 -1.87 6.49 5.10
CA GLN A 55 -1.21 5.45 5.87
C GLN A 55 -1.62 5.56 7.34
N VAL A 56 -1.58 4.45 8.06
CA VAL A 56 -1.88 4.41 9.50
C VAL A 56 -0.72 3.80 10.28
N ILE A 57 -0.48 4.31 11.48
CA ILE A 57 0.46 3.75 12.46
C ILE A 57 -0.26 3.50 13.79
N ASN A 58 0.36 2.69 14.65
CA ASN A 58 -0.18 2.32 15.96
C ASN A 58 -1.62 1.77 15.91
N HIS A 59 -1.95 1.07 14.81
CA HIS A 59 -3.28 0.51 14.54
C HIS A 59 -3.64 -0.74 15.36
N GLY A 60 -2.89 -1.06 16.42
CA GLY A 60 -3.14 -2.19 17.32
C GLY A 60 -2.84 -3.59 16.77
N VAL A 61 -2.73 -3.77 15.45
CA VAL A 61 -2.32 -5.05 14.84
C VAL A 61 -0.85 -5.33 15.16
N SER A 62 -0.57 -6.50 15.73
CA SER A 62 0.79 -6.85 16.15
C SER A 62 1.77 -6.93 14.96
N PRO A 63 3.04 -6.50 15.13
CA PRO A 63 4.06 -6.68 14.09
C PRO A 63 4.32 -8.15 13.75
N GLU A 64 4.07 -9.07 14.69
CA GLU A 64 4.19 -10.51 14.45
C GLU A 64 3.13 -11.02 13.47
N SER A 65 1.89 -10.54 13.58
CA SER A 65 0.82 -10.88 12.62
C SER A 65 1.20 -10.49 11.19
N ARG A 66 1.74 -9.27 11.00
CA ARG A 66 2.23 -8.82 9.68
C ARG A 66 3.34 -9.74 9.16
N ARG A 67 4.33 -10.04 9.99
CA ARG A 67 5.45 -10.93 9.60
C ARG A 67 4.99 -12.34 9.24
N LYS A 68 4.02 -12.90 9.96
CA LYS A 68 3.43 -14.21 9.65
C LYS A 68 2.74 -14.22 8.31
N ILE A 69 1.94 -13.18 8.00
CA ILE A 69 1.28 -13.05 6.70
C ILE A 69 2.32 -12.95 5.57
N GLU A 70 3.34 -12.12 5.73
CA GLU A 70 4.42 -11.98 4.75
C GLU A 70 5.20 -13.29 4.53
N SER A 71 5.48 -14.04 5.60
CA SER A 71 6.13 -15.36 5.51
C SER A 71 5.24 -16.35 4.79
N ALA A 72 3.97 -16.46 5.17
CA ALA A 72 3.02 -17.39 4.57
C ALA A 72 2.83 -17.13 3.07
N VAL A 73 2.74 -15.86 2.65
CA VAL A 73 2.67 -15.49 1.22
C VAL A 73 3.92 -15.96 0.49
N ARG A 74 5.12 -15.67 1.04
CA ARG A 74 6.40 -16.09 0.42
C ARG A 74 6.50 -17.61 0.32
N GLU A 75 6.19 -18.33 1.39
CA GLU A 75 6.21 -19.79 1.46
C GLU A 75 5.21 -20.42 0.50
N PHE A 76 4.02 -19.85 0.36
CA PHE A 76 3.00 -20.35 -0.57
C PHE A 76 3.48 -20.25 -2.02
N PHE A 77 3.93 -19.07 -2.45
CA PHE A 77 4.39 -18.85 -3.83
C PHE A 77 5.75 -19.49 -4.14
N ALA A 78 6.50 -19.96 -3.13
CA ALA A 78 7.74 -20.72 -3.31
C ALA A 78 7.50 -22.24 -3.50
N ARG A 79 6.26 -22.71 -3.34
CA ARG A 79 5.92 -24.11 -3.62
C ARG A 79 5.95 -24.38 -5.13
N PRO A 80 6.26 -25.62 -5.54
CA PRO A 80 6.21 -26.03 -6.95
C PRO A 80 4.83 -25.87 -7.58
#